data_AF-K3WEE2-F1
#
_entry.id   AF-K3WEE2-F1
#
_cell.length_a   1.000
_cell.length_b   1.000
_cell.length_c   1.000
_cell.angle_alpha   90.00
_cell.angle_beta   90.00
_cell.angle_gamma   90.00
#
_symmetry.space_group_name_H-M   'P 1'
#
loop_
_entity.id
_entity.type
_entity.pdbx_description
1 polymer ?
#
loop_
_entity_poly.entity_id
_entity_poly.type
_entity_poly.pdbx_seq_one_letter_code
_entity_poly.pdbx_strand_id
1 'polypeptide(L)'
;VPTLEIVHCGENFQALCSAVVGLFVLVDEANTDLKAKQLIYALLNHLDDALRFRDVYWVILDFVGQHVVSRHLNFDKKNAFDVSDKQAICLMDTYRLLLVMITRIPHHWIHLSQEELARLLFSTFHLLALTPTGSENAETKLIRPVNALALLDKSASWFKTWLLKVPNRNQLLSSLQESGLVSDVLQSLSRLSPARRLKSTNQAADIVELHTAQHS
;
A
#
# COMPACT_ATOMS: atom_id res chain seq x y z
N VAL A 1 21.11 -22.56 16.09
CA VAL A 1 19.84 -22.63 16.84
C VAL A 1 18.76 -22.99 15.84
N PRO A 2 17.99 -24.08 16.01
CA PRO A 2 17.02 -24.51 15.01
C PRO A 2 15.84 -23.53 14.99
N THR A 3 15.75 -22.75 13.93
CA THR A 3 14.79 -21.66 13.67
C THR A 3 13.41 -22.14 13.23
N LEU A 4 12.95 -23.30 13.73
CA LEU A 4 11.65 -23.89 13.33
C LEU A 4 10.56 -23.84 14.42
N GLU A 5 10.81 -23.18 15.56
CA GLU A 5 9.84 -23.06 16.66
C GLU A 5 9.25 -21.64 16.80
N ILE A 6 9.12 -20.89 15.70
CA ILE A 6 8.38 -19.60 15.70
C ILE A 6 6.90 -19.81 15.33
N VAL A 7 6.40 -21.05 15.42
CA VAL A 7 5.00 -21.40 15.12
C VAL A 7 4.28 -21.87 16.38
N HIS A 8 4.42 -21.14 17.49
CA HIS A 8 3.46 -21.16 18.59
C HIS A 8 3.42 -19.76 19.24
N CYS A 9 2.68 -18.84 18.62
CA CYS A 9 2.57 -17.45 19.10
C CYS A 9 1.68 -17.34 20.36
N GLY A 10 2.33 -17.48 21.52
CA GLY A 10 1.88 -16.93 22.81
C GLY A 10 2.94 -15.98 23.37
N GLU A 11 4.16 -16.48 23.57
CA GLU A 11 5.24 -15.72 24.21
C GLU A 11 6.09 -14.87 23.23
N ASN A 12 6.14 -15.26 21.94
CA ASN A 12 6.98 -14.60 20.93
C ASN A 12 6.27 -13.56 20.07
N PHE A 13 4.98 -13.28 20.32
CA PHE A 13 4.19 -12.37 19.48
C PHE A 13 4.66 -10.91 19.56
N GLN A 14 4.97 -10.45 20.78
CA GLN A 14 5.54 -9.12 20.99
C GLN A 14 6.93 -9.01 20.37
N ALA A 15 7.74 -10.05 20.45
CA ALA A 15 9.05 -10.11 19.81
C ALA A 15 8.93 -10.05 18.27
N LEU A 16 7.94 -10.72 17.68
CA LEU A 16 7.64 -10.62 16.24
C LEU A 16 7.26 -9.19 15.86
N CYS A 17 6.35 -8.56 16.61
CA CYS A 17 5.94 -7.18 16.38
C CYS A 17 7.14 -6.22 16.44
N SER A 18 7.98 -6.34 17.48
CA SER A 18 9.20 -5.55 17.63
C SER A 18 10.23 -5.82 16.53
N ALA A 19 10.38 -7.08 16.09
CA ALA A 19 11.30 -7.45 15.02
C ALA A 19 10.85 -6.89 13.66
N VAL A 20 9.55 -6.93 13.36
CA VAL A 20 8.96 -6.34 12.16
C VAL A 20 9.21 -4.83 12.12
N VAL A 21 8.92 -4.14 13.22
CA VAL A 21 9.18 -2.70 13.36
C VAL A 21 10.67 -2.38 13.23
N GLY A 22 11.53 -3.15 13.91
CA GLY A 22 12.98 -2.92 13.92
C GLY A 22 13.66 -3.18 12.57
N LEU A 23 13.33 -4.28 11.89
CA LEU A 23 14.04 -4.70 10.68
C LEU A 23 13.66 -3.92 9.42
N PHE A 24 12.45 -3.39 9.36
CA PHE A 24 11.97 -2.69 8.19
C PHE A 24 12.10 -1.17 8.30
N VAL A 25 12.19 -0.61 9.51
CA VAL A 25 12.05 0.85 9.67
C VAL A 25 13.08 1.51 10.59
N LEU A 26 13.63 0.83 11.61
CA LEU A 26 14.75 1.40 12.36
C LEU A 26 15.99 1.34 11.47
N VAL A 27 16.29 2.49 10.84
CA VAL A 27 17.50 2.73 10.04
C VAL A 27 18.69 2.72 10.99
N ASP A 28 19.11 1.54 11.45
CA ASP A 28 20.45 1.37 11.96
C ASP A 28 21.35 1.04 10.77
N GLU A 29 22.41 1.83 10.59
CA GLU A 29 23.27 1.84 9.39
C GLU A 29 23.99 0.51 9.13
N ALA A 30 23.93 -0.40 10.11
CA ALA A 30 24.48 -1.73 10.09
C ALA A 30 23.47 -2.75 9.52
N ASN A 31 23.47 -2.86 8.19
CA ASN A 31 23.24 -4.13 7.51
C ASN A 31 21.91 -4.82 7.91
N THR A 32 20.76 -4.26 7.54
CA THR A 32 19.49 -4.99 7.66
C THR A 32 19.63 -6.34 6.96
N ASP A 33 19.69 -7.42 7.74
CA ASP A 33 19.97 -8.75 7.23
C ASP A 33 18.86 -9.15 6.25
N LEU A 34 19.21 -9.26 4.96
CA LEU A 34 18.30 -9.70 3.90
C LEU A 34 17.62 -11.02 4.28
N LYS A 35 18.32 -11.91 4.99
CA LYS A 35 17.76 -13.18 5.48
C LYS A 35 16.71 -12.94 6.55
N ALA A 36 16.89 -11.97 7.44
CA ALA A 36 15.90 -11.63 8.45
C ALA A 36 14.64 -11.02 7.83
N LYS A 37 14.78 -10.15 6.81
CA LYS A 37 13.64 -9.64 6.02
C LYS A 37 12.90 -10.77 5.32
N GLN A 38 13.62 -11.68 4.67
CA GLN A 38 13.04 -12.86 4.01
C GLN A 38 12.31 -13.78 5.00
N LEU A 39 12.89 -13.99 6.18
CA LEU A 39 12.26 -14.78 7.24
C LEU A 39 10.97 -14.14 7.73
N ILE A 40 10.96 -12.81 7.95
CA ILE A 40 9.73 -12.10 8.31
C ILE A 40 8.68 -12.23 7.21
N TYR A 41 9.03 -12.04 5.94
CA TYR A 41 8.08 -12.25 4.85
C TYR A 41 7.53 -13.67 4.82
N ALA A 42 8.37 -14.68 5.04
CA ALA A 42 7.93 -16.07 5.14
C ALA A 42 6.96 -16.27 6.32
N LEU A 43 7.31 -15.77 7.51
CA LEU A 43 6.45 -15.85 8.71
C LEU A 43 5.10 -15.15 8.48
N LEU A 44 5.12 -13.95 7.89
CA LEU A 44 3.90 -13.21 7.58
C LEU A 44 3.07 -13.90 6.51
N ASN A 45 3.67 -14.62 5.56
CA ASN A 45 2.94 -15.40 4.57
C ASN A 45 2.29 -16.66 5.13
N HIS A 46 2.83 -17.20 6.24
CA HIS A 46 2.29 -18.36 6.96
C HIS A 46 1.40 -17.98 8.15
N LEU A 47 1.09 -16.69 8.30
CA LEU A 47 0.18 -16.23 9.36
C LEU A 47 -1.26 -16.51 8.93
N ASP A 48 -1.76 -17.70 9.24
CA ASP A 48 -3.11 -18.16 8.86
C ASP A 48 -4.18 -17.84 9.90
N ASP A 49 -3.79 -17.65 11.16
CA ASP A 49 -4.69 -17.23 12.23
C ASP A 49 -5.13 -15.77 12.04
N ALA A 50 -6.43 -15.54 11.93
CA ALA A 50 -7.01 -14.23 11.62
C ALA A 50 -6.80 -13.20 12.74
N LEU A 51 -6.83 -13.61 14.01
CA LEU A 51 -6.65 -12.71 15.15
C LEU A 51 -5.19 -12.24 15.24
N ARG A 52 -4.24 -13.16 15.10
CA ARG A 52 -2.82 -12.81 15.05
C ARG A 52 -2.48 -11.99 13.82
N PHE A 53 -3.04 -12.31 12.65
CA PHE A 53 -2.91 -11.48 11.45
C PHE A 53 -3.40 -10.05 11.71
N ARG A 54 -4.60 -9.92 12.29
CA ARG A 54 -5.18 -8.61 12.66
C ARG A 54 -4.25 -7.84 13.60
N ASP A 55 -3.70 -8.48 14.61
CA ASP A 55 -2.86 -7.80 15.61
C ASP A 55 -1.52 -7.34 15.00
N VAL A 56 -0.88 -8.18 14.19
CA VAL A 56 0.34 -7.77 13.43
C VAL A 56 0.00 -6.64 12.45
N TYR A 57 -1.15 -6.75 11.77
CA TYR A 57 -1.62 -5.72 10.86
C TYR A 57 -1.76 -4.37 11.55
N TRP A 58 -2.39 -4.33 12.73
CA TRP A 58 -2.55 -3.10 13.50
C TRP A 58 -1.23 -2.50 13.93
N VAL A 59 -0.29 -3.31 14.42
CA VAL A 59 1.05 -2.83 14.80
C VAL A 59 1.75 -2.19 13.60
N ILE A 60 1.75 -2.84 12.44
CA ILE A 60 2.35 -2.30 11.22
C ILE A 60 1.64 -1.00 10.81
N LEU A 61 0.31 -0.98 10.85
CA LEU A 61 -0.49 0.17 10.42
C LEU A 61 -0.26 1.40 11.30
N ASP A 62 -0.34 1.23 12.63
CA ASP A 62 -0.08 2.27 13.62
C ASP A 62 1.34 2.82 13.47
N PHE A 63 2.31 1.91 13.40
CA PHE A 63 3.70 2.27 13.23
C PHE A 63 3.95 3.06 11.92
N VAL A 64 3.48 2.58 10.77
CA VAL A 64 3.63 3.33 9.50
C VAL A 64 2.93 4.68 9.59
N GLY A 65 1.75 4.75 10.20
CA GLY A 65 1.02 6.00 10.41
C GLY A 65 1.83 7.02 11.21
N GLN A 66 2.34 6.63 12.37
CA GLN A 66 3.18 7.48 13.22
C GLN A 66 4.42 7.99 12.47
N HIS A 67 5.06 7.14 11.67
CA HIS A 67 6.28 7.52 10.94
C HIS A 67 6.03 8.34 9.66
N VAL A 68 4.86 8.20 9.03
CA VAL A 68 4.42 9.11 7.95
C VAL A 68 4.17 10.51 8.51
N VAL A 69 3.47 10.60 9.65
CA VAL A 69 3.16 11.88 10.31
C VAL A 69 4.42 12.57 10.83
N SER A 70 5.32 11.82 11.49
CA SER A 70 6.58 12.36 12.04
C SER A 70 7.67 12.59 10.99
N ARG A 71 7.39 12.33 9.71
CA ARG A 71 8.28 12.49 8.56
C ARG A 71 9.49 11.58 8.47
N HIS A 72 9.57 10.54 9.28
CA HIS A 72 10.60 9.52 9.14
C HIS A 72 10.41 8.65 7.89
N LEU A 73 9.16 8.49 7.40
CA LEU A 73 8.86 7.74 6.18
C LEU A 73 8.66 8.61 4.91
N ASN A 74 9.09 9.88 4.94
CA ASN A 74 8.90 10.82 3.84
C ASN A 74 10.21 11.06 3.08
N PHE A 75 10.17 10.92 1.76
CA PHE A 75 11.30 11.18 0.86
C PHE A 75 10.84 11.85 -0.42
N ASP A 76 11.75 12.58 -1.06
CA ASP A 76 11.49 13.24 -2.33
C ASP A 76 11.26 12.18 -3.42
N LYS A 77 10.20 12.36 -4.23
CA LYS A 77 9.89 11.56 -5.42
C LYS A 77 11.09 11.35 -6.33
N LYS A 78 12.01 12.31 -6.39
CA LYS A 78 13.23 12.21 -7.21
C LYS A 78 14.21 11.15 -6.72
N ASN A 79 14.32 10.99 -5.40
CA ASN A 79 15.23 10.05 -4.77
C ASN A 79 14.60 8.66 -4.60
N ALA A 80 13.32 8.53 -4.95
CA ALA A 80 12.56 7.32 -4.70
C ALA A 80 13.02 6.07 -5.45
N PHE A 81 13.75 6.29 -6.53
CA PHE A 81 14.33 5.23 -7.36
C PHE A 81 15.84 5.18 -7.22
N ASP A 82 16.42 5.94 -6.29
CA ASP A 82 17.85 5.85 -6.02
C ASP A 82 18.13 4.56 -5.26
N VAL A 83 18.55 3.55 -6.02
CA VAL A 83 18.94 2.23 -5.50
C VAL A 83 20.27 2.24 -4.72
N SER A 84 20.96 3.38 -4.67
CA SER A 84 22.15 3.57 -3.84
C SER A 84 21.84 4.24 -2.50
N ASP A 85 20.66 4.85 -2.37
CA ASP A 85 20.19 5.46 -1.12
C ASP A 85 19.61 4.41 -0.18
N LYS A 86 20.36 4.09 0.87
CA LYS A 86 19.95 3.14 1.93
C LYS A 86 18.63 3.53 2.59
N GLN A 87 18.38 4.83 2.74
CA GLN A 87 17.14 5.33 3.33
C GLN A 87 15.98 5.03 2.37
N ALA A 88 16.11 5.38 1.09
CA ALA A 88 15.09 5.07 0.08
C ALA A 88 14.77 3.56 0.00
N ILE A 89 15.78 2.70 0.10
CA ILE A 89 15.60 1.24 0.14
C ILE A 89 14.77 0.82 1.36
N CYS A 90 15.15 1.28 2.56
CA CYS A 90 14.47 0.92 3.80
C CYS A 90 13.00 1.38 3.81
N LEU A 91 12.75 2.58 3.28
CA LEU A 91 11.40 3.13 3.12
C LEU A 91 10.55 2.30 2.16
N MET A 92 11.09 1.97 0.99
CA MET A 92 10.37 1.15 0.02
C MET A 92 10.13 -0.26 0.55
N ASP A 93 11.05 -0.82 1.33
CA ASP A 93 10.83 -2.10 2.02
C ASP A 93 9.71 -2.03 3.06
N THR A 94 9.58 -0.91 3.77
CA THR A 94 8.43 -0.67 4.68
C THR A 94 7.11 -0.67 3.91
N TYR A 95 7.04 0.03 2.78
CA TYR A 95 5.82 0.05 1.96
C TYR A 95 5.54 -1.30 1.28
N ARG A 96 6.57 -2.08 0.96
CA ARG A 96 6.42 -3.48 0.49
C ARG A 96 5.82 -4.37 1.57
N LEU A 97 6.30 -4.25 2.80
CA LEU A 97 5.72 -4.96 3.95
C LEU A 97 4.25 -4.61 4.12
N LEU A 98 3.90 -3.32 4.11
CA LEU A 98 2.51 -2.87 4.19
C LEU A 98 1.67 -3.45 3.04
N LEU A 99 2.18 -3.43 1.81
CA LEU A 99 1.48 -3.97 0.65
C LEU A 99 1.24 -5.49 0.75
N VAL A 100 2.22 -6.25 1.24
CA VAL A 100 2.07 -7.70 1.50
C VAL A 100 0.91 -7.93 2.47
N MET A 101 0.88 -7.18 3.57
CA MET A 101 -0.17 -7.29 4.56
C MET A 101 -1.55 -6.91 3.98
N ILE A 102 -1.66 -5.77 3.27
CA ILE A 102 -2.88 -5.33 2.58
C ILE A 102 -3.39 -6.41 1.60
N THR A 103 -2.49 -7.06 0.87
CA THR A 103 -2.85 -8.10 -0.10
C THR A 103 -3.35 -9.38 0.56
N ARG A 104 -2.94 -9.65 1.82
CA ARG A 104 -3.38 -10.84 2.56
C ARG A 104 -4.71 -10.67 3.28
N ILE A 105 -5.14 -9.44 3.62
CA ILE A 105 -6.41 -9.18 4.32
C ILE A 105 -7.62 -9.99 3.77
N PRO A 106 -7.82 -10.11 2.44
CA PRO A 106 -8.92 -10.90 1.87
C PRO A 106 -9.02 -12.35 2.35
N HIS A 107 -7.91 -12.98 2.75
CA HIS A 107 -7.91 -14.35 3.26
C HIS A 107 -8.55 -14.46 4.65
N HIS A 108 -8.62 -13.35 5.39
CA HIS A 108 -9.07 -13.34 6.78
C HIS A 108 -10.45 -12.71 6.98
N TRP A 109 -11.05 -12.07 5.97
CA TRP A 109 -12.30 -11.32 6.17
C TRP A 109 -13.45 -12.14 6.75
N ILE A 110 -13.59 -13.42 6.37
CA ILE A 110 -14.67 -14.29 6.87
C ILE A 110 -14.56 -14.56 8.38
N HIS A 111 -13.37 -14.31 8.95
CA HIS A 111 -13.07 -14.52 10.37
C HIS A 111 -13.12 -13.20 11.16
N LEU A 112 -13.33 -12.06 10.51
CA LEU A 112 -13.45 -10.76 11.16
C LEU A 112 -14.93 -10.41 11.36
N SER A 113 -15.26 -9.80 12.50
CA SER A 113 -16.58 -9.19 12.66
C SER A 113 -16.78 -8.04 11.68
N GLN A 114 -18.04 -7.68 11.41
CA GLN A 114 -18.36 -6.55 10.53
C GLN A 114 -17.75 -5.24 11.02
N GLU A 115 -17.72 -5.01 12.33
CA GLU A 115 -17.13 -3.81 12.94
C GLU A 115 -15.61 -3.79 12.81
N GLU A 116 -14.94 -4.92 13.02
CA GLU A 116 -13.49 -5.03 12.83
C GLU A 116 -13.09 -4.82 11.38
N LEU A 117 -13.84 -5.42 10.45
CA LEU A 117 -13.60 -5.21 9.02
C LEU A 117 -13.78 -3.74 8.64
N ALA A 118 -14.82 -3.07 9.14
CA ALA A 118 -15.03 -1.63 8.92
C ALA A 118 -13.82 -0.81 9.38
N ARG A 119 -13.39 -1.02 10.63
CA ARG A 119 -12.26 -0.30 11.23
C ARG A 119 -10.98 -0.55 10.46
N LEU A 120 -10.73 -1.79 10.07
CA LEU A 120 -9.55 -2.16 9.29
C LEU A 120 -9.57 -1.48 7.92
N LEU A 121 -10.68 -1.53 7.19
CA LEU A 121 -10.83 -0.88 5.88
C LEU A 121 -10.61 0.63 5.99
N PHE A 122 -11.32 1.29 6.90
CA PHE A 122 -11.21 2.72 7.14
C PHE A 122 -9.78 3.12 7.49
N SER A 123 -9.15 2.44 8.46
CA SER A 123 -7.81 2.78 8.92
C SER A 123 -6.76 2.54 7.84
N THR A 124 -6.94 1.52 7.00
CA THR A 124 -6.08 1.31 5.83
C THR A 124 -6.17 2.49 4.88
N PHE A 125 -7.38 2.86 4.46
CA PHE A 125 -7.55 3.95 3.51
C PHE A 125 -7.13 5.29 4.10
N HIS A 126 -7.36 5.50 5.39
CA HIS A 126 -6.93 6.70 6.11
C HIS A 126 -5.40 6.80 6.13
N LEU A 127 -4.68 5.71 6.42
CA LEU A 127 -3.22 5.66 6.32
C LEU A 127 -2.76 6.05 4.91
N LEU A 128 -3.42 5.53 3.88
CA LEU A 128 -3.09 5.84 2.48
C LEU A 128 -3.38 7.30 2.10
N ALA A 129 -4.37 7.91 2.75
CA ALA A 129 -4.73 9.30 2.63
C ALA A 129 -3.83 10.24 3.45
N LEU A 130 -3.02 9.74 4.39
CA LEU A 130 -2.17 10.62 5.18
C LEU A 130 -1.26 11.47 4.29
N THR A 131 -1.35 12.79 4.51
CA THR A 131 -0.42 13.75 3.98
C THR A 131 0.65 14.02 5.04
N PRO A 132 1.93 14.08 4.65
CA PRO A 132 2.96 14.51 5.57
C PRO A 132 2.70 15.98 5.94
N THR A 133 2.41 16.23 7.22
CA THR A 133 1.98 17.54 7.72
C THR A 133 3.06 18.60 7.50
N GLY A 134 2.68 19.82 7.12
CA GLY A 134 3.52 21.03 7.23
C GLY A 134 4.26 21.50 5.97
N SER A 135 3.65 21.41 4.78
CA SER A 135 4.17 22.16 3.63
C SER A 135 3.11 22.40 2.55
N GLU A 136 2.50 23.57 2.57
CA GLU A 136 1.65 24.05 1.46
C GLU A 136 2.42 24.09 0.12
N ASN A 137 3.76 24.07 0.15
CA ASN A 137 4.66 24.04 -1.02
C ASN A 137 5.46 22.74 -1.23
N ALA A 138 5.45 21.75 -0.32
CA ALA A 138 6.20 20.49 -0.47
C ALA A 138 5.32 19.24 -0.68
N GLU A 139 4.00 19.40 -0.76
CA GLU A 139 3.07 18.35 -1.25
C GLU A 139 3.47 17.79 -2.62
N THR A 140 4.18 18.58 -3.43
CA THR A 140 4.64 18.16 -4.76
C THR A 140 5.83 17.21 -4.70
N LYS A 141 6.67 17.29 -3.65
CA LYS A 141 7.96 16.58 -3.55
C LYS A 141 7.87 15.29 -2.76
N LEU A 142 7.10 15.22 -1.68
CA LEU A 142 7.08 14.02 -0.84
C LEU A 142 6.20 12.90 -1.43
N ILE A 143 6.67 11.65 -1.30
CA ILE A 143 5.87 10.48 -1.61
C ILE A 143 4.86 10.21 -0.50
N ARG A 144 3.58 10.21 -0.86
CA ARG A 144 2.47 9.76 -0.02
C ARG A 144 2.43 8.23 0.02
N PRO A 145 1.87 7.60 1.07
CA PRO A 145 1.76 6.14 1.13
C PRO A 145 1.03 5.54 -0.07
N VAL A 146 -0.08 6.15 -0.53
CA VAL A 146 -0.78 5.70 -1.75
C VAL A 146 0.11 5.72 -3.00
N ASN A 147 1.00 6.72 -3.11
CA ASN A 147 1.92 6.83 -4.23
C ASN A 147 3.01 5.74 -4.15
N ALA A 148 3.54 5.47 -2.95
CA ALA A 148 4.49 4.38 -2.75
C ALA A 148 3.89 3.02 -3.15
N LEU A 149 2.64 2.76 -2.75
CA LEU A 149 1.91 1.56 -3.16
C LEU A 149 1.71 1.51 -4.67
N ALA A 150 1.39 2.63 -5.32
CA ALA A 150 1.24 2.68 -6.78
C ALA A 150 2.57 2.41 -7.54
N LEU A 151 3.72 2.71 -6.93
CA LEU A 151 5.03 2.34 -7.48
C LEU A 151 5.31 0.84 -7.37
N LEU A 152 4.84 0.21 -6.29
CA LEU A 152 5.02 -1.22 -6.01
C LEU A 152 4.02 -2.12 -6.75
N ASP A 153 2.77 -1.67 -6.87
CA ASP A 153 1.69 -2.33 -7.60
C ASP A 153 0.98 -1.34 -8.52
N LYS A 154 1.58 -1.15 -9.70
CA LYS A 154 1.07 -0.23 -10.75
C LYS A 154 -0.35 -0.56 -11.20
N SER A 155 -0.78 -1.80 -11.02
CA SER A 155 -2.08 -2.27 -11.47
C SER A 155 -3.19 -2.12 -10.42
N ALA A 156 -2.83 -1.69 -9.20
CA ALA A 156 -3.67 -1.71 -8.01
C ALA A 156 -4.39 -3.06 -7.84
N SER A 157 -3.66 -4.16 -8.06
CA SER A 157 -4.15 -5.54 -7.94
C SER A 157 -4.68 -5.83 -6.53
N TRP A 158 -4.06 -5.26 -5.49
CA TRP A 158 -4.55 -5.38 -4.11
C TRP A 158 -5.98 -4.84 -3.98
N PHE A 159 -6.25 -3.65 -4.54
CA PHE A 159 -7.55 -3.00 -4.46
C PHE A 159 -8.59 -3.69 -5.32
N LYS A 160 -8.22 -4.14 -6.53
CA LYS A 160 -9.07 -4.99 -7.38
C LYS A 160 -9.50 -6.26 -6.65
N THR A 161 -8.57 -6.90 -5.94
CA THR A 161 -8.85 -8.10 -5.14
C THR A 161 -9.82 -7.78 -4.00
N TRP A 162 -9.63 -6.63 -3.35
CA TRP A 162 -10.55 -6.17 -2.31
C TRP A 162 -11.98 -5.99 -2.84
N LEU A 163 -12.15 -5.25 -3.93
CA LEU A 163 -13.45 -5.03 -4.57
C LEU A 163 -14.16 -6.34 -4.97
N LEU A 164 -13.40 -7.31 -5.46
CA LEU A 164 -13.94 -8.59 -5.92
C LEU A 164 -14.42 -9.45 -4.77
N LYS A 165 -13.62 -9.55 -3.72
CA LYS A 165 -13.81 -10.58 -2.70
C LYS A 165 -14.47 -10.05 -1.41
N VAL A 166 -14.55 -8.73 -1.17
CA VAL A 166 -15.02 -8.17 0.13
C VAL A 166 -16.44 -8.65 0.46
N PRO A 167 -16.73 -9.06 1.71
CA PRO A 167 -18.07 -9.54 2.09
C PRO A 167 -19.16 -8.48 1.92
N ASN A 168 -18.82 -7.21 2.15
CA ASN A 168 -19.72 -6.08 2.05
C ASN A 168 -19.08 -4.94 1.24
N ARG A 169 -19.50 -4.82 -0.03
CA ARG A 169 -18.98 -3.77 -0.92
C ARG A 169 -19.34 -2.37 -0.47
N ASN A 170 -20.54 -2.17 0.09
CA ASN A 170 -20.97 -0.85 0.56
C ASN A 170 -20.07 -0.37 1.70
N GLN A 171 -19.73 -1.25 2.63
CA GLN A 171 -18.80 -0.94 3.72
C GLN A 171 -17.42 -0.52 3.21
N LEU A 172 -16.88 -1.22 2.20
CA LEU A 172 -15.62 -0.84 1.57
C LEU A 172 -15.69 0.54 0.91
N LEU A 173 -16.76 0.81 0.16
CA LEU A 173 -16.95 2.09 -0.52
C LEU A 173 -17.17 3.24 0.47
N SER A 174 -17.95 3.04 1.52
CA SER A 174 -18.13 4.00 2.60
C SER A 174 -16.81 4.30 3.30
N SER A 175 -16.04 3.26 3.68
CA SER A 175 -14.73 3.43 4.31
C SER A 175 -13.77 4.21 3.41
N LEU A 176 -13.79 3.92 2.10
CA LEU A 176 -12.96 4.61 1.11
C LEU A 176 -13.34 6.10 0.99
N GLN A 177 -14.64 6.42 0.97
CA GLN A 177 -15.12 7.80 0.92
C GLN A 177 -14.79 8.57 2.20
N GLU A 178 -15.08 8.00 3.36
CA GLU A 178 -14.90 8.63 4.68
C GLU A 178 -13.42 8.83 5.03
N SER A 179 -12.52 8.00 4.50
CA SER A 179 -11.08 8.11 4.78
C SER A 179 -10.39 9.36 4.23
N GLY A 180 -11.01 10.06 3.27
CA GLY A 180 -10.41 11.16 2.52
C GLY A 180 -9.60 10.75 1.27
N LEU A 181 -9.31 9.46 1.10
CA LEU A 181 -8.47 8.95 0.01
C LEU A 181 -9.01 9.28 -1.39
N VAL A 182 -10.34 9.22 -1.59
CA VAL A 182 -10.96 9.56 -2.88
C VAL A 182 -10.70 11.01 -3.24
N SER A 183 -10.99 11.92 -2.32
CA SER A 183 -10.78 13.35 -2.50
C SER A 183 -9.33 13.66 -2.83
N ASP A 184 -8.41 12.99 -2.14
CA ASP A 184 -6.97 13.11 -2.34
C ASP A 184 -6.49 12.65 -3.72
N VAL A 185 -6.97 11.49 -4.18
CA VAL A 185 -6.64 10.96 -5.50
C VAL A 185 -7.21 11.87 -6.58
N LEU A 186 -8.47 12.31 -6.44
CA LEU A 186 -9.10 13.24 -7.39
C LEU A 186 -8.36 14.57 -7.46
N GLN A 187 -7.97 15.14 -6.31
CA GLN A 187 -7.17 16.35 -6.26
C GLN A 187 -5.82 16.14 -6.97
N SER A 188 -5.16 15.01 -6.73
CA SER A 188 -3.89 14.66 -7.40
C SER A 188 -4.06 14.53 -8.92
N LEU A 189 -5.15 13.91 -9.40
CA LEU A 189 -5.46 13.76 -10.82
C LEU A 189 -5.82 15.09 -11.50
N SER A 190 -6.53 15.97 -10.78
CA SER A 190 -6.85 17.32 -11.29
C SER A 190 -5.60 18.16 -11.53
N ARG A 191 -4.56 17.97 -10.70
CA ARG A 191 -3.24 18.60 -10.88
C ARG A 191 -2.46 18.00 -12.07
N LEU A 192 -2.84 16.80 -12.55
CA LEU A 192 -2.13 16.06 -13.60
C LEU A 192 -2.69 16.25 -15.01
N SER A 193 -3.78 17.01 -15.23
CA SER A 193 -4.34 17.13 -16.59
C SER A 193 -4.96 18.51 -16.91
N PRO A 194 -4.86 18.97 -18.18
CA PRO A 194 -4.92 18.17 -19.41
C PRO A 194 -3.56 17.95 -20.09
N ALA A 195 -2.78 16.96 -19.64
CA ALA A 195 -1.64 16.45 -20.40
C ALA A 195 -2.19 15.65 -21.59
N ARG A 196 -2.19 16.28 -22.77
CA ARG A 196 -2.47 15.74 -24.12
C ARG A 196 -3.73 14.88 -24.24
N ARG A 197 -4.72 15.42 -24.96
CA ARG A 197 -5.59 14.60 -25.80
C ARG A 197 -4.67 13.60 -26.51
N LEU A 198 -4.79 12.30 -26.21
CA LEU A 198 -4.34 11.29 -27.16
C LEU A 198 -4.98 11.73 -28.48
N LYS A 199 -4.16 12.06 -29.48
CA LYS A 199 -4.65 12.07 -30.84
C LYS A 199 -5.14 10.64 -31.04
N SER A 200 -6.46 10.47 -30.95
CA SER A 200 -7.15 9.36 -31.57
C SER A 200 -6.66 9.36 -33.00
N THR A 201 -5.73 8.46 -33.32
CA THR A 201 -5.50 8.05 -34.69
C THR A 201 -6.81 7.40 -35.11
N ASN A 202 -7.67 8.21 -35.71
CA ASN A 202 -8.90 7.81 -36.40
C ASN A 202 -8.56 6.98 -37.67
N GLN A 203 -7.65 6.01 -37.58
CA GLN A 203 -7.47 5.04 -38.66
C GLN A 203 -8.68 4.11 -38.81
N ALA A 204 -9.58 4.07 -37.81
CA ALA A 204 -10.84 3.34 -37.92
C ALA A 204 -11.98 4.15 -38.59
N ALA A 205 -11.88 5.48 -38.67
CA ALA A 205 -12.90 6.30 -39.33
C ALA A 205 -12.66 6.40 -40.84
N ASP A 206 -11.38 6.47 -41.27
CA ASP A 206 -11.03 6.55 -42.69
C ASP A 206 -11.28 5.25 -43.47
N ILE A 207 -11.34 4.09 -42.79
CA ILE A 207 -11.64 2.81 -43.45
C ILE A 207 -13.15 2.65 -43.74
N VAL A 208 -14.02 3.28 -42.94
CA VAL A 208 -15.48 3.20 -43.14
C VAL A 208 -15.94 4.17 -44.23
N GLU A 209 -15.29 5.33 -44.38
CA GLU A 209 -15.59 6.27 -45.47
C GLU A 209 -15.07 5.79 -46.83
N LEU A 210 -14.00 5.00 -46.88
CA LEU A 210 -13.52 4.44 -48.17
C LEU A 210 -14.42 3.32 -48.72
N HIS A 211 -15.07 2.54 -47.85
CA HIS A 211 -15.96 1.44 -48.28
C HIS A 211 -17.37 1.90 -48.65
N THR A 212 -17.82 3.08 -48.19
CA THR A 212 -19.12 3.65 -48.56
C THR A 212 -19.06 4.47 -49.85
N ALA A 213 -17.88 4.99 -50.23
CA ALA A 213 -17.65 5.67 -51.50
C ALA A 213 -17.36 4.75 -52.70
N GLN A 214 -17.14 3.44 -52.49
CA GLN A 214 -16.96 2.45 -53.58
C GLN A 214 -18.23 1.67 -53.94
N HIS A 215 -19.35 1.93 -53.27
CA HIS A 215 -20.66 1.30 -53.55
C HIS A 215 -21.80 2.31 -53.73
N SER A 216 -21.49 3.56 -54.10
CA SER A 216 -22.48 4.55 -54.55
C SER A 216 -22.32 4.84 -56.04
#